data_AF-A0A3C1ZV96-F1
#
_entry.id   AF-A0A3C1ZV96-F1
#
_cell.length_a   1.000
_cell.length_b   1.000
_cell.length_c   1.000
_cell.angle_alpha   90.00
_cell.angle_beta   90.00
_cell.angle_gamma   90.00
#
_symmetry.space_group_name_H-M   'P 1'
#
loop_
_entity.id
_entity.type
_entity.pdbx_description
1 polymer ?
#
loop_
_entity_poly.entity_id
_entity_poly.type
_entity_poly.pdbx_seq_one_letter_code
_entity_poly.pdbx_strand_id
1 'polypeptide(L)' 'MPFSLEHAIGQWRRSLSKYQGLEPGLIEELEGSLRDRIDDYLVPGYTEQEAFEQASEKAMGDPLEVADEMHQVHGR' A
#
# COMPACT_ATOMS: atom_id res chain seq x y z
N MET A 1 -15.63 14.95 -0.67
CA MET A 1 -15.58 14.11 -1.90
C MET A 1 -15.57 12.66 -1.43
N PRO A 2 -16.26 11.74 -2.13
CA PRO A 2 -16.19 10.32 -1.79
C PRO A 2 -14.75 9.80 -1.94
N PHE A 3 -14.38 8.81 -1.12
CA PHE A 3 -13.14 8.06 -1.32
C PHE A 3 -13.18 7.40 -2.70
N SER A 4 -12.04 7.29 -3.37
CA SER A 4 -11.93 6.64 -4.68
C SER A 4 -10.82 5.61 -4.62
N LEU A 5 -11.22 4.35 -4.58
CA LEU A 5 -10.32 3.21 -4.47
C LEU A 5 -9.24 3.22 -5.55
N GLU A 6 -9.62 3.47 -6.81
CA GLU A 6 -8.67 3.54 -7.92
C GLU A 6 -7.62 4.64 -7.73
N HIS A 7 -8.04 5.79 -7.17
CA HIS A 7 -7.15 6.91 -6.90
C HIS A 7 -6.18 6.57 -5.76
N ALA A 8 -6.65 5.87 -4.73
CA ALA A 8 -5.84 5.41 -3.60
C ALA A 8 -4.80 4.35 -4.04
N ILE A 9 -5.20 3.36 -4.84
CA ILE A 9 -4.28 2.36 -5.40
C ILE A 9 -3.23 3.03 -6.30
N GLY A 10 -3.63 3.98 -7.14
CA GLY A 10 -2.70 4.72 -7.99
C GLY A 10 -1.67 5.55 -7.19
N GLN A 11 -2.10 6.16 -6.09
CA GLN A 11 -1.20 6.85 -5.16
C GLN A 11 -0.23 5.89 -4.48
N TRP A 12 -0.73 4.75 -3.98
CA TRP A 12 0.07 3.73 -3.32
C TRP A 12 1.13 3.14 -4.25
N ARG A 13 0.77 2.80 -5.49
CA ARG A 13 1.71 2.36 -6.51
C ARG A 13 2.78 3.40 -6.82
N ARG A 14 2.41 4.68 -6.90
CA ARG A 14 3.38 5.76 -7.08
C ARG A 14 4.33 5.90 -5.90
N SER A 15 3.85 5.67 -4.68
CA SER A 15 4.69 5.65 -3.48
C SER A 15 5.67 4.47 -3.50
N LEU A 16 5.24 3.27 -3.92
CA LEU A 16 6.11 2.12 -4.12
C LEU A 16 7.21 2.39 -5.15
N SER A 17 6.88 3.07 -6.26
CA SER A 17 7.87 3.43 -7.28
C SER A 17 8.98 4.37 -6.80
N LYS A 18 8.85 4.98 -5.62
CA LYS A 18 9.92 5.79 -5.01
C LYS A 18 10.99 4.93 -4.32
N TYR A 19 10.68 3.69 -3.98
CA TYR A 19 11.65 2.77 -3.38
C TYR A 19 12.50 2.19 -4.51
N GLN A 20 13.79 2.55 -4.53
CA GLN A 20 14.73 2.11 -5.59
C GLN A 20 14.94 0.60 -5.66
N GLY A 21 14.46 -0.16 -4.66
CA GLY A 21 14.54 -1.63 -4.62
C GLY A 21 13.32 -2.36 -5.17
N LEU A 22 12.25 -1.66 -5.56
CA LEU A 22 11.05 -2.28 -6.09
C LEU A 22 11.07 -2.29 -7.62
N GLU A 23 11.24 -3.48 -8.20
CA GLU A 23 11.11 -3.69 -9.63
C GLU A 23 9.66 -3.51 -10.09
N PRO A 24 9.42 -3.04 -11.32
CA PRO A 24 8.06 -2.84 -11.83
C PRO A 24 7.22 -4.12 -11.78
N GLY A 25 7.81 -5.29 -12.04
CA GLY A 25 7.11 -6.57 -11.92
C GLY A 25 6.64 -6.87 -10.49
N LEU A 26 7.48 -6.60 -9.49
CA LEU A 26 7.11 -6.77 -8.08
C LEU A 26 6.01 -5.79 -7.66
N ILE A 27 6.02 -4.56 -8.17
CA ILE A 27 4.95 -3.58 -7.92
C ILE A 27 3.61 -4.08 -8.51
N GLU A 28 3.63 -4.68 -9.68
CA GLU A 28 2.43 -5.28 -10.30
C GLU A 28 1.90 -6.47 -9.47
N GLU A 29 2.79 -7.31 -8.95
CA GLU A 29 2.42 -8.43 -8.06
C GLU A 29 1.82 -7.92 -6.74
N LEU A 30 2.45 -6.92 -6.12
CA LEU A 30 1.96 -6.27 -4.91
C LEU A 30 0.60 -5.61 -5.14
N GLU A 31 0.41 -4.93 -6.29
CA GLU A 31 -0.85 -4.31 -6.67
C GLU A 31 -1.96 -5.36 -6.88
N GLY A 32 -1.64 -6.49 -7.52
CA GLY A 32 -2.56 -7.61 -7.67
C GLY A 32 -2.99 -8.18 -6.31
N SER A 33 -2.02 -8.43 -5.43
CA SER A 33 -2.28 -8.93 -4.07
C SER A 33 -3.04 -7.92 -3.20
N LEU A 34 -2.80 -6.62 -3.39
CA LEU A 34 -3.57 -5.55 -2.73
C LEU A 34 -5.04 -5.61 -3.16
N ARG A 35 -5.32 -5.66 -4.48
CA ARG A 35 -6.69 -5.68 -4.99
C ARG A 35 -7.48 -6.89 -4.55
N ASP A 36 -6.84 -8.06 -4.55
CA ASP A 36 -7.45 -9.32 -4.08
C ASP A 36 -7.89 -9.21 -2.61
N ARG A 37 -7.03 -8.67 -1.74
CA ARG A 37 -7.38 -8.40 -0.34
C ARG A 37 -8.49 -7.38 -0.17
N ILE A 38 -8.48 -6.32 -0.99
CA ILE A 38 -9.53 -5.30 -0.94
C ILE A 38 -10.88 -5.92 -1.27
N ASP A 39 -10.97 -6.76 -2.29
CA ASP A 39 -12.19 -7.51 -2.62
C ASP A 39 -12.63 -8.38 -1.42
N ASP A 40 -11.69 -9.10 -0.79
CA ASP A 40 -11.96 -9.92 0.40
C ASP A 40 -12.48 -9.11 1.59
N TYR A 41 -12.04 -7.85 1.75
CA TYR A 41 -12.57 -6.93 2.77
C TYR A 41 -13.90 -6.27 2.37
N LEU A 42 -14.17 -6.08 1.08
CA LEU A 42 -15.46 -5.57 0.62
C LEU A 42 -16.59 -6.60 0.85
N VAL A 43 -16.30 -7.90 0.76
CA VAL A 43 -17.26 -8.99 1.01
C VAL A 43 -17.94 -8.92 2.39
N PRO A 44 -17.21 -8.74 3.53
CA PRO A 44 -17.81 -8.55 4.85
C PRO A 44 -18.52 -7.20 5.05
N GLY A 45 -18.52 -6.33 4.04
CA GLY A 45 -19.24 -5.05 4.06
C GLY A 45 -18.42 -3.86 4.55
N TYR A 46 -17.09 -3.96 4.53
CA TYR A 46 -16.24 -2.79 4.79
C TYR A 46 -16.39 -1.76 3.68
N THR A 47 -16.13 -0.50 4.02
CA THR A 47 -16.05 0.54 3.00
C THR A 47 -14.78 0.37 2.16
N GLU A 48 -14.80 0.89 0.93
CA GLU A 48 -13.61 0.90 0.05
C GLU A 48 -12.38 1.51 0.72
N GLN A 49 -12.61 2.49 1.60
CA GLN A 49 -11.56 3.14 2.39
C GLN A 49 -10.93 2.17 3.40
N GLU A 50 -11.74 1.54 4.25
CA GLU A 50 -11.26 0.60 5.26
C GLU A 50 -10.60 -0.64 4.65
N ALA A 51 -11.19 -1.15 3.56
CA ALA A 51 -10.63 -2.27 2.81
C ALA A 51 -9.25 -1.94 2.26
N PHE A 52 -9.08 -0.74 1.69
CA PHE A 52 -7.80 -0.26 1.19
C PHE A 52 -6.78 -0.07 2.32
N GLU A 53 -7.16 0.55 3.44
CA GLU A 53 -6.25 0.77 4.58
C GLU A 53 -5.68 -0.56 5.08
N GLN A 54 -6.56 -1.52 5.40
CA GLN A 54 -6.14 -2.83 5.90
C GLN A 54 -5.32 -3.62 4.87
N ALA A 55 -5.73 -3.61 3.60
CA ALA A 55 -4.99 -4.29 2.55
C ALA A 55 -3.60 -3.66 2.34
N SER A 56 -3.49 -2.33 2.39
CA SER A 56 -2.24 -1.61 2.18
C SER A 56 -1.24 -1.84 3.31
N GLU A 57 -1.70 -1.92 4.55
CA GLU A 57 -0.89 -2.29 5.71
C GLU A 57 -0.35 -3.71 5.57
N LYS A 58 -1.20 -4.66 5.13
CA LYS A 58 -0.79 -6.06 4.90
C LYS A 58 0.14 -6.23 3.71
N ALA A 59 -0.01 -5.42 2.66
CA ALA A 59 0.78 -5.53 1.44
C ALA A 59 2.16 -4.89 1.58
N MET A 60 2.27 -3.79 2.35
CA MET A 60 3.57 -3.16 2.62
C MET A 60 4.35 -3.86 3.73
N GLY A 61 3.67 -4.45 4.73
CA GLY A 61 4.31 -4.89 5.97
C GLY A 61 4.82 -3.67 6.74
N ASP A 62 4.41 -3.53 8.00
CA ASP A 62 4.78 -2.45 8.94
C ASP A 62 5.62 -1.30 8.33
N PRO A 63 4.99 -0.25 7.77
CA PRO A 63 5.72 0.92 7.30
C PRO A 63 6.59 1.57 8.39
N LEU A 64 6.38 1.24 9.67
CA LEU A 64 7.27 1.61 10.77
C LEU A 64 8.61 0.85 10.77
N GLU A 65 8.73 -0.35 10.25
CA GLU A 65 10.05 -0.99 10.09
C GLU A 65 10.78 -0.43 8.85
N VAL A 66 10.09 -0.19 7.73
CA VAL A 66 10.75 0.28 6.49
C VAL A 66 11.00 1.80 6.42
N ALA A 67 10.28 2.62 7.19
CA ALA A 67 10.49 4.07 7.22
C ALA A 67 11.38 4.54 8.38
N ASP A 68 11.40 3.84 9.52
CA ASP A 68 12.26 4.20 10.65
C ASP A 68 13.76 3.97 10.32
N GLU A 69 14.07 2.99 9.46
CA GLU A 69 15.45 2.80 8.95
C GLU A 69 15.92 3.91 8.00
N MET A 70 15.03 4.69 7.38
CA MET A 70 15.42 5.77 6.46
C MET A 70 15.53 7.15 7.14
N HIS A 71 15.10 7.30 8.40
CA HIS A 71 15.12 8.58 9.12
C HIS A 71 16.05 8.59 10.36
N GLN A 72 16.89 7.57 10.56
CA GLN A 72 17.93 7.56 11.61
C GLN A 72 19.38 7.72 11.11
N VAL A 73 19.60 8.05 9.82
CA VAL A 73 20.95 8.27 9.26
C VAL A 73 21.36 9.75 9.13
N HIS A 74 20.59 10.70 9.65
CA HIS A 74 21.03 12.10 9.76
C HIS A 74 20.55 12.73 11.06
N GLY A 75 21.44 12.75 12.07
CA GLY A 75 21.22 13.54 13.28
C GLY A 75 22.03 13.08 14.49
N ARG A 76 23.34 12.91 14.31
CA ARG A 76 24.31 12.87 15.42
C ARG A 76 24.55 14.28 15.96
#